data_AF-A0A9P1ELS7-F1
#
_entry.id   AF-A0A9P1ELS7-F1
#
_cell.length_a   1.000
_cell.length_b   1.000
_cell.length_c   1.000
_cell.angle_alpha   90.00
_cell.angle_beta   90.00
_cell.angle_gamma   90.00
#
_symmetry.space_group_name_H-M   'P 1'
#
loop_
_entity.id
_entity.type
_entity.pdbx_description
1 polymer ?
#
loop_
_entity_poly.entity_id
_entity_poly.type
_entity_poly.pdbx_seq_one_letter_code
_entity_poly.pdbx_strand_id
1 'polypeptide(L)'
;MARRNTHTTDLGCITCDDLSDLGAGKEGWLVGNPNLLTALDTHYIALADRSIIFVIQWLGGGGGPDAKITPELSPIQPEYISALEWLIFDDIKVIAVGTSCGYFLIYSLRGDLIHKQLVNTGKVLKLRVRVTKRNQMQDASLEEVCVVMPGMIARFEGSEVQRMLQKWFRERYSQSWDPNSRGVEDSGNSFARLPYQLWNINKYGSCFDAAITGVMPPPLMELQLLLLLGSQVSIIIVQSLWETML
;
A
#
# COMPACT_ATOMS: atom_id res chain seq x y z
N MET A 1 -17.25 -33.76 18.73
CA MET A 1 -16.23 -32.96 18.02
C MET A 1 -16.73 -31.54 17.95
N ALA A 2 -16.13 -30.63 18.73
CA ALA A 2 -16.60 -29.25 18.85
C ALA A 2 -16.20 -28.43 17.61
N ARG A 3 -17.20 -28.02 16.84
CA ARG A 3 -17.08 -27.10 15.70
C ARG A 3 -16.60 -25.75 16.26
N ARG A 4 -15.34 -25.37 16.00
CA ARG A 4 -14.85 -24.01 16.28
C ARG A 4 -15.67 -23.06 15.41
N ASN A 5 -16.65 -22.38 15.99
CA ASN A 5 -17.34 -21.27 15.34
C ASN A 5 -16.34 -20.09 15.26
N THR A 6 -15.61 -20.01 14.16
CA THR A 6 -14.93 -18.78 13.77
C THR A 6 -16.01 -17.78 13.36
N HIS A 7 -16.20 -16.73 14.15
CA HIS A 7 -17.10 -15.63 13.84
C HIS A 7 -16.49 -14.77 12.72
N THR A 8 -16.50 -15.29 11.49
CA THR A 8 -16.17 -14.52 10.28
C THR A 8 -17.47 -13.97 9.72
N THR A 9 -17.60 -12.64 9.66
CA THR A 9 -18.67 -11.98 8.92
C THR A 9 -18.24 -11.83 7.48
N ASP A 10 -19.02 -12.39 6.55
CA ASP A 10 -18.80 -12.22 5.12
C ASP A 10 -18.98 -10.74 4.77
N LEU A 11 -17.87 -10.09 4.38
CA LEU A 11 -17.87 -8.67 4.06
C LEU A 11 -18.29 -8.39 2.60
N GLY A 12 -18.13 -9.36 1.70
CA GLY A 12 -18.46 -9.22 0.28
C GLY A 12 -17.90 -10.35 -0.58
N CYS A 13 -18.12 -10.26 -1.90
CA CYS A 13 -17.53 -11.17 -2.89
C CYS A 13 -16.80 -10.37 -3.98
N ILE A 14 -15.74 -10.95 -4.53
CA ILE A 14 -14.96 -10.38 -5.63
C ILE A 14 -15.18 -11.29 -6.84
N THR A 15 -15.73 -10.73 -7.92
CA THR A 15 -15.98 -11.45 -9.18
C THR A 15 -15.33 -10.68 -10.33
N CYS A 16 -14.32 -11.27 -10.95
CA CYS A 16 -13.64 -10.71 -12.11
C CYS A 16 -13.16 -11.86 -13.00
N ASP A 17 -13.40 -11.76 -14.30
CA ASP A 17 -13.13 -12.84 -15.27
C ASP A 17 -11.64 -13.14 -15.41
N ASP A 18 -10.80 -12.13 -15.18
CA ASP A 18 -9.34 -12.18 -15.34
C ASP A 18 -8.60 -12.56 -14.04
N LEU A 19 -9.30 -12.92 -12.94
CA LEU A 19 -8.66 -13.27 -11.66
C LEU A 19 -7.71 -14.48 -11.76
N SER A 20 -7.85 -15.31 -12.79
CA SER A 20 -6.90 -16.39 -13.09
C SER A 20 -5.47 -15.87 -13.27
N ASP A 21 -5.31 -14.64 -13.76
CA ASP A 21 -4.00 -14.00 -13.94
C ASP A 21 -3.29 -13.73 -12.61
N LEU A 22 -4.05 -13.67 -11.50
CA LEU A 22 -3.55 -13.55 -10.13
C LEU A 22 -3.44 -14.91 -9.41
N GLY A 23 -3.74 -16.01 -10.12
CA GLY A 23 -3.74 -17.36 -9.59
C GLY A 23 -5.06 -17.82 -8.98
N ALA A 24 -6.18 -17.14 -9.25
CA ALA A 24 -7.50 -17.61 -8.84
C ALA A 24 -7.88 -18.92 -9.55
N GLY A 25 -8.76 -19.71 -8.91
CA GLY A 25 -9.17 -21.04 -9.37
C GLY A 25 -8.79 -22.20 -8.44
N LYS A 26 -8.10 -21.91 -7.32
CA LYS A 26 -7.84 -22.85 -6.22
C LYS A 26 -8.30 -22.26 -4.90
N GLU A 27 -8.82 -23.09 -4.00
CA GLU A 27 -9.16 -22.64 -2.65
C GLU A 27 -7.92 -22.06 -1.96
N GLY A 28 -8.09 -20.94 -1.26
CA GLY A 28 -7.00 -20.28 -0.54
C GLY A 28 -5.98 -19.55 -1.40
N TRP A 29 -6.21 -19.35 -2.71
CA TRP A 29 -5.27 -18.67 -3.62
C TRP A 29 -4.81 -17.29 -3.13
N LEU A 30 -5.71 -16.52 -2.49
CA LEU A 30 -5.40 -15.18 -1.95
C LEU A 30 -4.37 -15.22 -0.81
N VAL A 31 -4.34 -16.30 -0.03
CA VAL A 31 -3.44 -16.46 1.12
C VAL A 31 -2.23 -17.34 0.78
N GLY A 32 -2.41 -18.29 -0.14
CA GLY A 32 -1.40 -19.28 -0.52
C GLY A 32 -0.33 -18.75 -1.48
N ASN A 33 -0.54 -17.60 -2.14
CA ASN A 33 0.44 -16.99 -3.04
C ASN A 33 1.26 -15.91 -2.30
N PRO A 34 2.54 -16.16 -1.98
CA PRO A 34 3.38 -15.17 -1.27
C PRO A 34 3.77 -13.95 -2.14
N ASN A 35 3.55 -14.01 -3.46
CA ASN A 35 3.81 -12.89 -4.36
C ASN A 35 2.60 -11.98 -4.54
N LEU A 36 1.42 -12.41 -4.09
CA LEU A 36 0.20 -11.64 -4.21
C LEU A 36 0.20 -10.53 -3.16
N LEU A 37 0.23 -9.29 -3.63
CA LEU A 37 0.08 -8.11 -2.80
C LEU A 37 -1.37 -7.68 -2.80
N THR A 38 -1.84 -7.22 -1.63
CA THR A 38 -3.22 -6.76 -1.46
C THR A 38 -3.21 -5.43 -0.71
N ALA A 39 -3.93 -4.45 -1.24
CA ALA A 39 -4.26 -3.21 -0.53
C ALA A 39 -5.77 -3.03 -0.52
N LEU A 40 -6.35 -2.81 0.65
CA LEU A 40 -7.80 -2.67 0.83
C LEU A 40 -8.13 -1.22 1.21
N ASP A 41 -9.11 -0.67 0.51
CA ASP A 41 -9.79 0.58 0.82
C ASP A 41 -11.27 0.29 1.13
N THR A 42 -11.98 1.29 1.65
CA THR A 42 -13.41 1.24 1.94
C THR A 42 -14.23 0.70 0.77
N HIS A 43 -13.93 1.08 -0.48
CA HIS A 43 -14.74 0.70 -1.65
C HIS A 43 -13.99 -0.15 -2.67
N TYR A 44 -12.66 -0.16 -2.62
CA TYR A 44 -11.79 -0.80 -3.59
C TYR A 44 -10.84 -1.78 -2.95
N ILE A 45 -10.50 -2.84 -3.68
CA ILE A 45 -9.39 -3.71 -3.41
C ILE A 45 -8.42 -3.65 -4.59
N ALA A 46 -7.14 -3.45 -4.30
CA ALA A 46 -6.07 -3.56 -5.28
C ALA A 46 -5.31 -4.86 -5.02
N LEU A 47 -5.19 -5.69 -6.06
CA LEU A 47 -4.47 -6.95 -6.03
C LEU A 47 -3.34 -6.89 -7.05
N ALA A 48 -2.12 -7.27 -6.68
CA ALA A 48 -1.00 -7.30 -7.61
C ALA A 48 -0.21 -8.59 -7.53
N ASP A 49 0.20 -9.11 -8.68
CA ASP A 49 1.16 -10.21 -8.79
C ASP A 49 2.24 -9.85 -9.80
N ARG A 50 3.46 -9.62 -9.31
CA ARG A 50 4.72 -9.30 -10.02
C ARG A 50 4.68 -8.24 -11.14
N SER A 51 3.84 -8.35 -12.15
CA SER A 51 3.78 -7.46 -13.32
C SER A 51 2.37 -6.92 -13.60
N ILE A 52 1.35 -7.34 -12.85
CA ILE A 52 -0.03 -6.92 -13.06
C ILE A 52 -0.65 -6.40 -11.76
N ILE A 53 -1.51 -5.39 -11.89
CA ILE A 53 -2.34 -4.85 -10.80
C ILE A 53 -3.80 -4.83 -11.27
N PHE A 54 -4.68 -5.38 -10.45
CA PHE A 54 -6.12 -5.30 -10.61
C PHE A 54 -6.68 -4.33 -9.58
N VAL A 55 -7.51 -3.41 -10.04
CA VAL A 55 -8.30 -2.51 -9.20
C VAL A 55 -9.74 -2.97 -9.29
N ILE A 56 -10.32 -3.39 -8.17
CA ILE A 56 -11.66 -3.99 -8.16
C ILE A 56 -12.51 -3.26 -7.13
N GLN A 57 -13.68 -2.78 -7.56
CA GLN A 57 -14.68 -2.27 -6.64
C GLN A 57 -15.33 -3.44 -5.89
N TRP A 58 -15.15 -3.53 -4.58
CA TRP A 58 -15.64 -4.67 -3.79
C TRP A 58 -16.98 -4.38 -3.09
N LEU A 59 -17.39 -3.11 -2.99
CA LEU A 59 -18.72 -2.68 -2.51
C LEU A 59 -19.50 -1.97 -3.61
N GLY A 60 -20.70 -2.47 -3.94
CA GLY A 60 -21.70 -1.73 -4.73
C GLY A 60 -21.89 -2.12 -6.20
N GLY A 61 -21.15 -3.10 -6.72
CA GLY A 61 -21.51 -3.86 -7.92
C GLY A 61 -21.28 -3.19 -9.28
N GLY A 62 -20.39 -3.80 -10.06
CA GLY A 62 -20.22 -3.68 -11.51
C GLY A 62 -19.22 -4.76 -11.96
N GLY A 63 -19.53 -5.53 -13.00
CA GLY A 63 -18.73 -6.69 -13.39
C GLY A 63 -17.36 -6.33 -13.96
N GLY A 64 -16.30 -6.91 -13.38
CA GLY A 64 -14.92 -6.77 -13.82
C GLY A 64 -14.06 -5.83 -12.97
N PRO A 65 -12.75 -5.78 -13.20
CA PRO A 65 -11.88 -4.82 -12.55
C PRO A 65 -12.09 -3.44 -13.19
N ASP A 66 -12.23 -2.40 -12.37
CA ASP A 66 -12.26 -1.00 -12.81
C ASP A 66 -11.01 -0.64 -13.62
N ALA A 67 -9.88 -1.29 -13.33
CA ALA A 67 -8.66 -1.20 -14.13
C ALA A 67 -7.78 -2.46 -14.00
N LYS A 68 -7.17 -2.84 -15.12
CA LYS A 68 -6.06 -3.80 -15.22
C LYS A 68 -4.81 -3.05 -15.66
N ILE A 69 -3.87 -2.87 -14.74
CA ILE A 69 -2.65 -2.09 -14.94
C ILE A 69 -1.50 -3.05 -15.20
N THR A 70 -0.76 -2.81 -16.28
CA THR A 70 0.51 -3.50 -16.57
C THR A 70 1.62 -2.45 -16.54
N PRO A 71 2.32 -2.27 -15.41
CA PRO A 71 3.40 -1.30 -15.32
C PRO A 71 4.50 -1.57 -16.36
N GLU A 72 5.07 -0.51 -16.90
CA GLU A 72 6.28 -0.59 -17.73
C GLU A 72 7.50 -0.86 -16.85
N LEU A 73 7.75 -2.15 -16.62
CA LEU A 73 8.89 -2.67 -15.88
C LEU A 73 10.09 -2.87 -16.81
N SER A 74 11.30 -2.84 -16.26
CA SER A 74 12.54 -3.04 -17.01
C SER A 74 12.52 -4.37 -17.77
N PRO A 75 12.77 -4.38 -19.10
CA PRO A 75 12.89 -5.63 -19.85
C PRO A 75 14.26 -6.31 -19.64
N ILE A 76 15.23 -5.59 -19.06
CA ILE A 76 16.62 -6.04 -18.90
C ILE A 76 16.86 -6.58 -17.49
N GLN A 77 16.34 -5.89 -16.48
CA GLN A 77 16.41 -6.34 -15.09
C GLN A 77 15.13 -7.12 -14.75
N PRO A 78 15.19 -8.13 -13.87
CA PRO A 78 14.01 -8.87 -13.43
C PRO A 78 13.19 -8.02 -12.44
N GLU A 79 12.68 -6.88 -12.91
CA GLU A 79 11.89 -5.94 -12.14
C GLU A 79 10.49 -6.51 -11.90
N TYR A 80 10.00 -6.39 -10.67
CA TYR A 80 8.64 -6.79 -10.31
C TYR A 80 8.06 -5.86 -9.24
N ILE A 81 6.73 -5.82 -9.17
CA ILE A 81 5.97 -5.13 -8.14
C ILE A 81 6.24 -5.79 -6.79
N SER A 82 6.70 -5.00 -5.84
CA SER A 82 7.16 -5.47 -4.53
C SER A 82 6.40 -4.87 -3.35
N ALA A 83 5.70 -3.75 -3.57
CA ALA A 83 4.85 -3.12 -2.58
C ALA A 83 3.66 -2.45 -3.28
N LEU A 84 2.51 -2.45 -2.61
CA LEU A 84 1.24 -1.89 -3.09
C LEU A 84 0.53 -1.24 -1.90
N GLU A 85 0.05 -0.01 -2.05
CA GLU A 85 -0.68 0.70 -1.00
C GLU A 85 -1.61 1.77 -1.59
N TRP A 86 -2.71 2.05 -0.91
CA TRP A 86 -3.61 3.16 -1.26
C TRP A 86 -3.07 4.49 -0.75
N LEU A 87 -3.11 5.52 -1.60
CA LEU A 87 -2.96 6.91 -1.15
C LEU A 87 -4.31 7.61 -1.29
N ILE A 88 -4.80 8.13 -0.17
CA ILE A 88 -6.10 8.80 -0.08
C ILE A 88 -5.82 10.18 0.51
N PHE A 89 -6.05 11.22 -0.29
CA PHE A 89 -5.88 12.62 0.10
C PHE A 89 -7.18 13.36 -0.20
N ASP A 90 -7.93 13.73 0.84
CA ASP A 90 -9.26 14.32 0.73
C ASP A 90 -10.19 13.51 -0.21
N ASP A 91 -10.50 14.02 -1.40
CA ASP A 91 -11.34 13.40 -2.43
C ASP A 91 -10.54 12.62 -3.49
N ILE A 92 -9.21 12.68 -3.44
CA ILE A 92 -8.31 12.03 -4.39
C ILE A 92 -7.90 10.66 -3.87
N LYS A 93 -8.13 9.63 -4.69
CA LYS A 93 -7.69 8.26 -4.44
C LYS A 93 -6.84 7.74 -5.58
N VAL A 94 -5.65 7.25 -5.25
CA VAL A 94 -4.69 6.70 -6.20
C VAL A 94 -3.99 5.48 -5.61
N ILE A 95 -3.38 4.68 -6.48
CA ILE A 95 -2.62 3.49 -6.09
C ILE A 95 -1.14 3.82 -6.13
N ALA A 96 -0.44 3.60 -5.04
CA ALA A 96 1.02 3.66 -4.99
C ALA A 96 1.63 2.27 -5.13
N VAL A 97 2.70 2.19 -5.93
CA VAL A 97 3.37 0.95 -6.29
C VAL A 97 4.87 1.11 -6.08
N GLY A 98 5.48 0.15 -5.39
CA GLY A 98 6.92 0.07 -5.20
C GLY A 98 7.49 -1.12 -5.97
N THR A 99 8.58 -0.93 -6.70
CA THR A 99 9.22 -2.02 -7.48
C THR A 99 10.47 -2.58 -6.82
N SER A 100 10.89 -3.77 -7.26
CA SER A 100 12.10 -4.43 -6.80
C SER A 100 13.38 -3.67 -7.15
N CYS A 101 13.32 -2.72 -8.08
CA CYS A 101 14.42 -1.84 -8.48
C CYS A 101 14.33 -0.45 -7.82
N GLY A 102 13.41 -0.26 -6.87
CA GLY A 102 13.30 0.95 -6.06
C GLY A 102 12.59 2.12 -6.72
N TYR A 103 11.79 1.85 -7.76
CA TYR A 103 10.86 2.83 -8.30
C TYR A 103 9.64 2.97 -7.40
N PHE A 104 9.22 4.22 -7.23
CA PHE A 104 7.95 4.63 -6.67
C PHE A 104 7.05 5.13 -7.80
N LEU A 105 5.93 4.45 -8.02
CA LEU A 105 4.96 4.75 -9.05
C LEU A 105 3.62 5.14 -8.41
N ILE A 106 2.87 6.03 -9.05
CA ILE A 106 1.50 6.36 -8.67
C ILE A 106 0.60 6.19 -9.89
N TYR A 107 -0.50 5.46 -9.73
CA TYR A 107 -1.49 5.20 -10.76
C TYR A 107 -2.86 5.75 -10.38
N SER A 108 -3.60 6.25 -11.38
CA SER A 108 -5.02 6.59 -11.24
C SER A 108 -5.86 5.33 -11.04
N LEU A 109 -7.09 5.48 -10.54
CA LEU A 109 -8.06 4.38 -10.49
C LEU A 109 -8.38 3.76 -11.86
N ARG A 110 -8.13 4.50 -12.95
CA ARG A 110 -8.33 4.06 -14.33
C ARG A 110 -7.09 3.38 -14.92
N GLY A 111 -5.99 3.33 -14.17
CA GLY A 111 -4.73 2.72 -14.59
C GLY A 111 -3.75 3.64 -15.31
N ASP A 112 -4.02 4.95 -15.35
CA ASP A 112 -3.07 5.92 -15.92
C ASP A 112 -1.87 6.10 -15.01
N LEU A 113 -0.65 6.08 -15.56
CA LEU A 113 0.56 6.42 -14.81
C LEU A 113 0.59 7.92 -14.53
N ILE A 114 0.51 8.30 -13.26
CA ILE A 114 0.56 9.70 -12.79
C ILE A 114 2.01 10.11 -12.51
N HIS A 115 2.75 9.25 -11.82
CA HIS A 115 4.11 9.53 -11.37
C HIS A 115 4.99 8.30 -11.43
N LYS A 116 6.26 8.49 -11.80
CA LYS A 116 7.32 7.46 -11.77
C LYS A 116 8.62 8.12 -11.33
N GLN A 117 9.20 7.63 -10.23
CA GLN A 117 10.45 8.18 -9.71
C GLN A 117 11.31 7.09 -9.08
N LEU A 118 12.59 7.06 -9.44
CA LEU A 118 13.58 6.24 -8.76
C LEU A 118 13.92 6.87 -7.40
N VAL A 119 13.70 6.13 -6.31
CA VAL A 119 13.98 6.60 -4.94
C VAL A 119 15.37 6.15 -4.49
N ASN A 120 15.65 4.88 -4.71
CA ASN A 120 16.94 4.20 -4.51
C ASN A 120 16.99 3.00 -5.47
N THR A 121 18.13 2.31 -5.58
CA THR A 121 18.25 1.08 -6.38
C THR A 121 17.81 -0.18 -5.63
N GLY A 122 17.58 -0.10 -4.32
CA GLY A 122 17.10 -1.22 -3.51
C GLY A 122 15.60 -1.51 -3.67
N LYS A 123 15.21 -2.77 -3.44
CA LYS A 123 13.79 -3.21 -3.45
C LYS A 123 12.94 -2.40 -2.47
N VAL A 124 11.79 -1.92 -2.91
CA VAL A 124 10.78 -1.38 -2.00
C VAL A 124 10.17 -2.52 -1.20
N LEU A 125 10.30 -2.46 0.12
CA LEU A 125 9.76 -3.48 1.03
C LEU A 125 8.31 -3.20 1.39
N LYS A 126 7.96 -1.92 1.56
CA LYS A 126 6.63 -1.50 1.98
C LYS A 126 6.41 -0.03 1.63
N LEU A 127 5.16 0.30 1.31
CA LEU A 127 4.67 1.67 1.27
C LEU A 127 3.81 1.91 2.51
N ARG A 128 3.88 3.10 3.09
CA ARG A 128 3.03 3.47 4.23
C ARG A 128 2.60 4.93 4.11
N VAL A 129 1.36 5.20 4.47
CA VAL A 129 0.90 6.56 4.78
C VAL A 129 0.93 6.72 6.30
N ARG A 130 1.57 7.79 6.78
CA ARG A 130 1.63 8.14 8.21
C ARG A 130 0.96 9.50 8.39
N VAL A 131 0.04 9.60 9.34
CA VAL A 131 -0.49 10.88 9.78
C VAL A 131 0.30 11.32 11.00
N THR A 132 1.15 12.34 10.87
CA THR A 132 1.88 12.94 11.99
C THR A 132 1.11 14.16 12.49
N LYS A 133 0.62 14.10 13.73
CA LYS A 133 0.14 15.28 14.44
C LYS A 133 1.35 16.06 14.92
N ARG A 134 1.55 17.30 14.45
CA ARG A 134 2.44 18.25 15.15
C ARG A 134 1.77 18.62 16.48
N ASN A 135 2.59 18.90 17.49
CA ASN A 135 2.15 19.25 18.84
C ASN A 135 1.01 20.27 18.86
N GLN A 136 0.19 20.16 19.90
CA GLN A 136 -1.14 20.71 20.24
C GLN A 136 -1.44 22.21 20.01
N MET A 137 -0.66 22.94 19.20
CA MET A 137 -0.88 24.36 18.85
C MET A 137 -1.06 24.63 17.35
N GLN A 138 -0.88 23.64 16.46
CA GLN A 138 -1.14 23.79 15.02
C GLN A 138 -2.02 22.65 14.54
N ASP A 139 -3.24 22.97 14.14
CA ASP A 139 -4.30 22.02 13.74
C ASP A 139 -4.11 21.44 12.33
N ALA A 140 -2.87 21.38 11.85
CA ALA A 140 -2.53 20.79 10.56
C ALA A 140 -1.84 19.44 10.80
N SER A 141 -2.60 18.35 10.66
CA SER A 141 -2.01 17.02 10.51
C SER A 141 -1.19 16.98 9.22
N LEU A 142 0.09 16.63 9.33
CA LEU A 142 0.92 16.40 8.15
C LEU A 142 0.81 14.92 7.80
N GLU A 143 0.24 14.63 6.64
CA GLU A 143 0.33 13.29 6.08
C GLU A 143 1.72 13.12 5.46
N GLU A 144 2.30 11.94 5.59
CA GLU A 144 3.58 11.58 5.02
C GLU A 144 3.46 10.24 4.28
N VAL A 145 4.02 10.17 3.07
CA VAL A 145 4.13 8.92 2.32
C VAL A 145 5.55 8.38 2.49
N CYS A 146 5.67 7.18 3.05
CA CYS A 146 6.93 6.53 3.34
C CYS A 146 7.18 5.38 2.35
N VAL A 147 8.32 5.42 1.66
CA VAL A 147 8.85 4.31 0.87
C VAL A 147 9.93 3.62 1.70
N VAL A 148 9.61 2.43 2.19
CA VAL A 148 10.48 1.61 3.04
C VAL A 148 11.36 0.74 2.16
N MET A 149 12.66 0.78 2.41
CA MET A 149 13.67 -0.01 1.72
C MET A 149 14.64 -0.63 2.76
N PRO A 150 15.50 -1.58 2.36
CA PRO A 150 16.49 -2.15 3.28
C PRO A 150 17.38 -1.06 3.90
N GLY A 151 17.36 -0.95 5.23
CA GLY A 151 18.17 0.03 5.97
C GLY A 151 17.82 1.50 5.78
N MET A 152 16.71 1.84 5.12
CA MET A 152 16.36 3.24 4.88
C MET A 152 14.86 3.48 4.65
N ILE A 153 14.39 4.68 4.95
CA ILE A 153 13.05 5.16 4.61
C ILE A 153 13.16 6.47 3.85
N ALA A 154 12.55 6.55 2.67
CA ALA A 154 12.30 7.82 2.01
C ALA A 154 10.93 8.36 2.43
N ARG A 155 10.88 9.61 2.88
CA ARG A 155 9.67 10.30 3.36
C ARG A 155 9.32 11.42 2.41
N PHE A 156 8.15 11.31 1.80
CA PHE A 156 7.54 12.34 0.97
C PHE A 156 6.52 13.10 1.82
N GLU A 157 6.52 14.42 1.70
CA GLU A 157 5.52 15.25 2.34
C GLU A 157 4.17 15.07 1.63
N GLY A 158 3.12 14.73 2.38
CA GLY A 158 1.80 14.47 1.82
C GLY A 158 1.20 15.68 1.12
N SER A 159 1.48 16.90 1.59
CA SER A 159 1.05 18.14 0.94
C SER A 159 1.63 18.30 -0.47
N GLU A 160 2.89 17.89 -0.68
CA GLU A 160 3.56 17.91 -1.98
C GLU A 160 2.94 16.87 -2.93
N VAL A 161 2.72 15.64 -2.42
CA VAL A 161 2.06 14.57 -3.17
C VAL A 161 0.65 15.01 -3.58
N GLN A 162 -0.13 15.52 -2.64
CA GLN A 162 -1.49 15.99 -2.87
C GLN A 162 -1.52 17.12 -3.92
N ARG A 163 -0.63 18.10 -3.83
CA ARG A 163 -0.57 19.19 -4.81
C ARG A 163 -0.23 18.70 -6.21
N MET A 164 0.70 17.75 -6.33
CA MET A 164 1.02 17.11 -7.60
C MET A 164 -0.20 16.38 -8.17
N LEU A 165 -0.93 15.63 -7.34
CA LEU A 165 -2.14 14.94 -7.76
C LEU A 165 -3.24 15.91 -8.21
N GLN A 166 -3.53 16.94 -7.41
CA GLN A 166 -4.50 17.99 -7.76
C GLN A 166 -4.16 18.66 -9.08
N LYS A 167 -2.87 18.93 -9.33
CA LYS A 167 -2.40 19.48 -10.60
C LYS A 167 -2.65 18.51 -11.75
N TRP A 168 -2.28 17.23 -11.59
CA TRP A 168 -2.49 16.19 -12.62
C TRP A 168 -3.97 16.04 -12.99
N PHE A 169 -4.85 15.91 -12.00
CA PHE A 169 -6.29 15.78 -12.25
C PHE A 169 -6.83 17.03 -12.94
N ARG A 170 -6.50 18.23 -12.47
CA ARG A 170 -6.95 19.49 -13.08
C ARG A 170 -6.55 19.61 -14.55
N GLU A 171 -5.29 19.31 -14.87
CA GLU A 171 -4.79 19.37 -16.24
C GLU A 171 -5.48 18.33 -17.12
N ARG A 172 -5.68 17.11 -16.62
CA ARG A 172 -6.37 16.05 -17.36
C ARG A 172 -7.83 16.39 -17.67
N TYR A 173 -8.54 17.02 -16.72
CA TYR A 173 -9.90 17.51 -16.95
C TYR A 173 -9.91 18.66 -17.97
N SER A 174 -8.94 19.57 -17.94
CA SER A 174 -8.86 20.68 -18.91
C SER A 174 -8.58 20.24 -20.35
N GLN A 175 -7.73 19.22 -20.54
CA GLN A 175 -7.41 18.67 -21.86
C GLN A 175 -8.57 17.88 -22.48
N SER A 176 -9.52 17.42 -21.67
CA SER A 176 -10.70 16.67 -22.17
C SER A 176 -11.64 17.50 -23.03
N TRP A 177 -11.52 18.84 -23.02
CA TRP A 177 -12.36 19.75 -23.80
C TRP A 177 -11.69 20.39 -25.02
N ASP A 178 -10.40 20.15 -25.28
CA ASP A 178 -9.72 20.72 -26.45
C ASP A 178 -9.48 19.68 -27.54
N PRO A 179 -10.40 19.54 -28.53
CA PRO A 179 -10.31 18.51 -29.58
C PRO A 179 -9.12 18.69 -30.52
N ASN A 180 -8.37 19.79 -30.41
CA ASN A 180 -7.28 20.16 -31.32
C ASN A 180 -5.87 19.95 -30.76
N SER A 181 -5.71 19.39 -29.55
CA SER A 181 -4.41 19.19 -28.89
C SER A 181 -3.81 17.79 -29.07
N ARG A 182 -4.21 17.05 -30.12
CA ARG A 182 -3.60 15.75 -30.43
C ARG A 182 -2.25 15.94 -31.11
N GLY A 183 -1.21 15.93 -30.29
CA GLY A 183 0.16 15.70 -30.73
C GLY A 183 1.12 16.77 -30.24
N VAL A 184 1.79 16.49 -29.12
CA VAL A 184 3.25 16.56 -28.98
C VAL A 184 3.67 15.53 -27.94
N GLU A 185 4.67 14.75 -28.30
CA GLU A 185 5.37 13.72 -27.54
C GLU A 185 5.85 14.22 -26.16
N ASP A 186 5.58 13.45 -25.11
CA ASP A 186 6.60 13.04 -24.12
C ASP A 186 6.04 11.87 -23.29
N SER A 187 6.18 10.66 -23.81
CA SER A 187 5.83 9.38 -23.17
C SER A 187 6.80 9.05 -22.02
N GLY A 188 6.94 9.97 -21.08
CA GLY A 188 7.90 9.86 -19.97
C GLY A 188 7.84 11.01 -18.97
N ASN A 189 6.92 11.97 -19.09
CA ASN A 189 6.89 13.13 -18.21
C ASN A 189 6.16 12.79 -16.90
N SER A 190 6.88 12.15 -15.97
CA SER A 190 6.46 12.10 -14.56
C SER A 190 6.15 13.53 -14.14
N PHE A 191 4.92 13.81 -13.71
CA PHE A 191 4.61 15.12 -13.11
C PHE A 191 5.67 15.43 -12.05
N ALA A 192 6.28 16.61 -12.14
CA ALA A 192 7.36 17.15 -11.30
C ALA A 192 7.92 16.21 -10.20
N ARG A 193 9.21 15.89 -10.27
CA ARG A 193 9.93 15.09 -9.26
C ARG A 193 9.54 15.50 -7.84
N LEU A 194 8.94 14.57 -7.10
CA LEU A 194 8.54 14.82 -5.73
C LEU A 194 9.78 14.89 -4.83
N PRO A 195 9.93 15.96 -4.03
CA PRO A 195 11.00 16.04 -3.05
C PRO A 195 10.76 15.00 -1.94
N TYR A 196 11.82 14.39 -1.45
CA TYR A 196 11.77 13.45 -0.33
C TYR A 196 13.00 13.59 0.55
N GLN A 197 12.82 13.29 1.83
CA GLN A 197 13.91 13.15 2.78
C GLN A 197 14.29 11.69 2.92
N LEU A 198 15.59 11.41 2.94
CA LEU A 198 16.09 10.06 3.11
C LEU A 198 16.61 9.86 4.54
N TRP A 199 16.05 8.87 5.22
CA TRP A 199 16.39 8.51 6.59
C TRP A 199 17.11 7.16 6.60
N ASN A 200 18.40 7.18 6.90
CA ASN A 200 19.18 5.95 7.10
C ASN A 200 18.84 5.35 8.46
N ILE A 201 18.52 4.06 8.48
CA ILE A 201 18.18 3.33 9.69
C ILE A 201 19.30 2.36 10.00
N ASN A 202 19.88 2.53 11.17
CA ASN A 202 20.93 1.68 11.69
C ASN A 202 20.36 0.77 12.80
N LYS A 203 21.18 -0.18 13.23
CA LYS A 203 20.86 -1.09 14.35
C LYS A 203 20.73 -0.39 15.72
N TYR A 204 20.94 0.93 15.78
CA TYR A 204 20.84 1.71 17.01
C TYR A 204 19.66 2.71 16.97
N GLY A 205 18.86 2.69 15.89
CA GLY A 205 17.69 3.53 15.72
C GLY A 205 16.44 2.93 16.38
N SER A 206 15.29 3.59 16.18
CA SER A 206 13.99 3.10 16.65
C SER A 206 13.76 1.65 16.22
N CYS A 207 13.46 0.76 17.18
CA CYS A 207 13.26 -0.68 16.94
C CYS A 207 12.16 -0.92 15.89
N PHE A 208 11.15 -0.06 15.85
CA PHE A 208 10.05 -0.13 14.89
C PHE A 208 10.52 0.12 13.46
N ASP A 209 11.28 1.20 13.23
CA ASP A 209 11.80 1.53 11.90
C ASP A 209 12.88 0.53 11.47
N ALA A 210 13.71 0.06 12.42
CA ALA A 210 14.70 -0.99 12.17
C ALA A 210 14.05 -2.33 11.81
N ALA A 211 12.95 -2.70 12.46
CA ALA A 211 12.17 -3.88 12.10
C ALA A 211 11.54 -3.77 10.72
N ILE A 212 10.91 -2.63 10.42
CA ILE A 212 10.21 -2.40 9.15
C ILE A 212 11.18 -2.37 7.97
N THR A 213 12.40 -1.90 8.17
CA THR A 213 13.46 -1.88 7.15
C THR A 213 14.27 -3.17 7.08
N GLY A 214 13.95 -4.19 7.89
CA GLY A 214 14.66 -5.46 7.90
C GLY A 214 16.05 -5.41 8.54
N VAL A 215 16.39 -4.33 9.25
CA VAL A 215 17.65 -4.18 9.99
C VAL A 215 17.62 -4.98 11.29
N MET A 216 16.45 -5.10 11.90
CA MET A 216 16.18 -5.96 13.05
C MET A 216 15.04 -6.93 12.71
N PRO A 217 14.97 -8.10 13.36
CA PRO A 217 13.72 -8.85 13.37
C PRO A 217 12.61 -7.98 13.98
N PRO A 218 11.33 -8.17 13.58
CA PRO A 218 10.23 -7.53 14.30
C PRO A 218 10.38 -7.86 15.78
N PRO A 219 10.20 -6.87 16.69
CA PRO A 219 10.33 -7.12 18.12
C PRO A 219 9.42 -8.29 18.45
N LEU A 220 10.05 -9.41 18.79
CA LEU A 220 9.36 -10.65 19.06
C LEU A 220 8.44 -10.37 20.25
N MET A 221 7.14 -10.65 20.13
CA MET A 221 6.28 -10.86 21.31
C MET A 221 6.69 -12.17 22.02
N GLU A 222 7.98 -12.35 22.29
CA GLU A 222 8.58 -13.56 22.85
C GLU A 222 8.33 -13.72 24.37
N LEU A 223 7.46 -12.90 24.96
CA LEU A 223 7.12 -13.00 26.38
C LEU A 223 5.97 -13.95 26.71
N GLN A 224 5.32 -14.59 25.73
CA GLN A 224 4.25 -15.57 26.01
C GLN A 224 4.71 -17.03 25.96
N LEU A 225 5.87 -17.35 25.37
CA LEU A 225 6.34 -18.73 25.23
C LEU A 225 7.25 -19.20 26.38
N LEU A 226 7.98 -18.29 27.03
CA LEU A 226 8.85 -18.64 28.17
C LEU A 226 8.07 -18.87 29.48
N LEU A 227 6.85 -18.33 29.60
CA LEU A 227 5.94 -18.63 30.71
C LEU A 227 5.19 -19.96 30.55
N LEU A 228 5.20 -20.57 29.35
CA LEU A 228 4.53 -21.86 29.10
C LEU A 228 5.41 -23.09 29.38
N LEU A 229 6.72 -22.92 29.55
CA LEU A 229 7.64 -24.01 29.91
C LEU A 229 7.94 -24.10 31.41
N GLY A 230 7.33 -23.24 32.23
CA GLY A 230 7.72 -23.05 33.64
C GLY A 230 6.60 -22.94 34.67
N SER A 231 5.34 -23.29 34.37
CA SER A 231 4.35 -23.51 35.43
C SER A 231 3.17 -24.33 34.96
N GLN A 232 2.83 -25.33 35.77
CA GLN A 232 1.58 -26.06 35.70
C GLN A 232 0.36 -25.12 35.83
N VAL A 233 -0.70 -25.47 35.08
CA VAL A 233 -2.12 -25.16 35.31
C VAL A 233 -2.45 -23.74 35.77
N SER A 234 -3.04 -22.93 34.88
CA SER A 234 -4.41 -22.41 35.06
C SER A 234 -4.83 -21.49 33.90
N ILE A 235 -5.97 -21.87 33.32
CA ILE A 235 -6.99 -21.10 32.60
C ILE A 235 -6.80 -19.57 32.63
N ILE A 236 -6.69 -18.94 31.46
CA ILE A 236 -6.92 -17.51 31.30
C ILE A 236 -8.33 -17.33 30.73
N ILE A 237 -9.28 -17.00 31.60
CA ILE A 237 -10.54 -16.35 31.22
C ILE A 237 -10.22 -14.87 31.08
N VAL A 238 -10.42 -14.30 29.90
CA VAL A 238 -10.41 -12.84 29.74
C VAL A 238 -11.85 -12.36 29.93
N GLN A 239 -12.18 -11.99 31.17
CA GLN A 239 -13.36 -11.17 31.46
C GLN A 239 -13.04 -9.71 31.13
N SER A 240 -13.89 -9.10 30.32
CA SER A 240 -13.96 -7.65 30.14
C SER A 240 -14.46 -7.02 31.45
N LEU A 241 -13.64 -6.16 32.06
CA LEU A 241 -14.05 -5.37 33.22
C LEU A 241 -14.73 -4.09 32.70
N TRP A 242 -16.00 -3.97 33.03
CA TRP A 242 -16.80 -2.76 32.91
C TRP A 242 -16.12 -1.56 33.58
N GLU A 243 -16.23 -0.39 32.97
CA GLU A 243 -16.25 0.88 33.72
C GLU A 243 -17.61 1.54 33.53
N THR A 244 -18.53 1.22 34.45
CA THR A 244 -19.31 2.25 35.12
C THR A 244 -18.36 3.25 35.77
N MET A 245 -18.56 4.55 35.54
CA MET A 245 -18.95 5.53 36.58
C MET A 245 -18.84 6.97 36.05
N LEU A 246 -19.97 7.53 35.59
CA LEU A 246 -20.64 8.72 36.13
C LEU A 246 -21.94 8.98 35.38
#